data_AF-A0A3P9M0E6-F1
#
_entry.id   AF-A0A3P9M0E6-F1
#
_cell.length_a   1.000
_cell.length_b   1.000
_cell.length_c   1.000
_cell.angle_alpha   90.00
_cell.angle_beta   90.00
_cell.angle_gamma   90.00
#
_symmetry.space_group_name_H-M   'P 1'
#
loop_
_entity.id
_entity.type
_entity.pdbx_description
1 polymer ?
#
loop_
_entity_poly.entity_id
_entity_poly.type
_entity_poly.pdbx_seq_one_letter_code
_entity_poly.pdbx_strand_id
1 'polypeptide(L)'
;MEGKDQTAPGLHFVGKKDDLIQAKRSFRTLDGRDVLIIHHEGVFHAIDSYCHHAGGMLQNGDIEEINGKMCIICPKHKYKITLAEGECLYKGKDPRENPSVTRWFSKGVKQRIHVVTESDGNVFVKLSVSPGWIESDYYQGEKGKVERAKAEAAEKKNPIKEDDD
;
A
#
# COMPACT_ATOMS: atom_id res chain seq x y z
N MET A 1 22.03 -25.52 -20.26
CA MET A 1 21.36 -25.98 -19.02
C MET A 1 20.43 -24.87 -18.57
N GLU A 2 19.20 -24.90 -19.03
CA GLU A 2 18.17 -23.94 -18.59
C GLU A 2 17.60 -24.44 -17.26
N GLY A 3 17.96 -23.76 -16.18
CA GLY A 3 17.31 -23.95 -14.88
C GLY A 3 15.88 -23.44 -14.98
N LYS A 4 14.93 -24.36 -15.11
CA LYS A 4 13.52 -24.07 -14.86
C LYS A 4 13.36 -23.82 -13.38
N ASP A 5 13.30 -22.54 -13.01
CA ASP A 5 12.95 -22.12 -11.66
C ASP A 5 11.53 -22.60 -11.34
N GLN A 6 11.43 -23.46 -10.34
CA GLN A 6 10.18 -24.01 -9.85
C GLN A 6 9.54 -23.01 -8.88
N THR A 7 9.08 -21.87 -9.38
CA THR A 7 8.24 -20.98 -8.58
C THR A 7 6.85 -21.62 -8.45
N ALA A 8 6.41 -21.85 -7.21
CA ALA A 8 5.05 -22.32 -6.93
C ALA A 8 4.01 -21.40 -7.62
N PRO A 9 2.87 -21.93 -8.09
CA PRO A 9 1.93 -21.16 -8.92
C PRO A 9 1.49 -19.86 -8.22
N GLY A 10 1.68 -18.74 -8.91
CA GLY A 10 1.28 -17.40 -8.47
C GLY A 10 2.29 -16.66 -7.59
N LEU A 11 3.54 -17.13 -7.45
CA LEU A 11 4.63 -16.35 -6.87
C LEU A 11 5.36 -15.56 -7.95
N HIS A 12 5.52 -14.26 -7.74
CA HIS A 12 6.26 -13.37 -8.62
C HIS A 12 7.56 -12.96 -7.95
N PHE A 13 8.70 -13.16 -8.62
CA PHE A 13 9.97 -12.62 -8.17
C PHE A 13 9.96 -11.09 -8.27
N VAL A 14 10.29 -10.39 -7.18
CA VAL A 14 10.26 -8.92 -7.13
C VAL A 14 11.63 -8.27 -6.93
N GLY A 15 12.65 -9.05 -6.58
CA GLY A 15 14.03 -8.60 -6.47
C GLY A 15 14.85 -9.41 -5.46
N LYS A 16 16.15 -9.12 -5.41
CA LYS A 16 17.02 -9.61 -4.34
C LYS A 16 16.69 -8.90 -3.04
N LYS A 17 16.82 -9.61 -1.93
CA LYS A 17 16.53 -9.11 -0.58
C LYS A 17 17.34 -7.85 -0.27
N ASP A 18 18.66 -7.89 -0.44
CA ASP A 18 19.53 -6.77 -0.08
C ASP A 18 19.23 -5.51 -0.90
N ASP A 19 18.96 -5.66 -2.20
CA ASP A 19 18.59 -4.55 -3.08
C ASP A 19 17.27 -3.90 -2.63
N LEU A 20 16.27 -4.71 -2.24
CA LEU A 20 14.98 -4.20 -1.77
C LEU A 20 15.06 -3.58 -0.37
N ILE A 21 15.90 -4.12 0.51
CA ILE A 21 16.22 -3.52 1.81
C ILE A 21 16.84 -2.14 1.61
N GLN A 22 17.85 -2.04 0.74
CA GLN A 22 18.53 -0.79 0.44
C GLN A 22 17.59 0.24 -0.18
N ALA A 23 16.74 -0.19 -1.12
CA ALA A 23 15.76 0.68 -1.75
C ALA A 23 14.67 1.15 -0.77
N LYS A 24 14.42 0.41 0.32
CA LYS A 24 13.32 0.55 1.30
C LYS A 24 11.92 0.42 0.70
N ARG A 25 11.71 0.83 -0.55
CA ARG A 25 10.44 0.81 -1.27
C ARG A 25 10.68 0.47 -2.73
N SER A 26 9.83 -0.37 -3.31
CA SER A 26 9.92 -0.76 -4.71
C SER A 26 8.55 -0.93 -5.33
N PHE A 27 8.33 -0.34 -6.49
CA PHE A 27 7.10 -0.50 -7.26
C PHE A 27 7.25 -1.67 -8.25
N ARG A 28 6.19 -2.47 -8.39
CA ARG A 28 6.09 -3.57 -9.37
C ARG A 28 4.69 -3.66 -9.95
N THR A 29 4.59 -3.97 -11.23
CA THR A 29 3.33 -4.41 -11.85
C THR A 29 3.37 -5.92 -11.97
N LEU A 30 2.45 -6.62 -11.29
CA LEU A 30 2.34 -8.07 -11.24
C LEU A 30 0.97 -8.46 -11.79
N ASP A 31 0.92 -9.22 -12.89
CA ASP A 31 -0.33 -9.61 -13.57
C ASP A 31 -1.32 -8.45 -13.80
N GLY A 32 -0.78 -7.28 -14.16
CA GLY A 32 -1.55 -6.05 -14.42
C GLY A 32 -2.02 -5.30 -13.17
N ARG A 33 -1.60 -5.74 -11.97
CA ARG A 33 -1.85 -5.09 -10.68
C ARG A 33 -0.59 -4.38 -10.19
N ASP A 34 -0.73 -3.13 -9.79
CA ASP A 34 0.37 -2.28 -9.35
C ASP A 34 0.56 -2.38 -7.83
N VAL A 35 1.71 -2.90 -7.41
CA VAL A 35 2.05 -3.26 -6.02
C VAL A 35 3.28 -2.49 -5.55
N LEU A 36 3.21 -1.98 -4.32
CA LEU A 36 4.28 -1.33 -3.60
C LEU A 36 4.82 -2.30 -2.57
N ILE A 37 6.09 -2.70 -2.75
CA ILE A 37 6.86 -3.46 -1.78
C ILE A 37 7.55 -2.46 -0.86
N ILE A 38 7.42 -2.66 0.44
CA ILE A 38 7.97 -1.80 1.49
C ILE A 38 8.78 -2.69 2.43
N HIS A 39 10.03 -2.30 2.69
CA HIS A 39 10.82 -2.83 3.78
C HIS A 39 10.88 -1.81 4.91
N HIS A 40 10.31 -2.16 6.06
CA HIS A 40 10.28 -1.31 7.24
C HIS A 40 10.51 -2.16 8.49
N GLU A 41 11.41 -1.72 9.36
CA GLU A 41 11.74 -2.40 10.63
C GLU A 41 12.05 -3.90 10.48
N GLY A 42 12.74 -4.28 9.40
CA GLY A 42 13.13 -5.68 9.15
C GLY A 42 12.03 -6.55 8.56
N VAL A 43 10.86 -5.98 8.24
CA VAL A 43 9.71 -6.69 7.68
C VAL A 43 9.39 -6.18 6.28
N PHE A 44 9.09 -7.10 5.37
CA PHE A 44 8.54 -6.77 4.06
C PHE A 44 7.02 -6.76 4.07
N HIS A 45 6.44 -5.74 3.45
CA HIS A 45 5.03 -5.61 3.16
C HIS A 45 4.85 -5.45 1.65
N ALA A 46 3.80 -6.04 1.09
CA ALA A 46 3.39 -5.78 -0.29
C ALA A 46 1.95 -5.30 -0.27
N ILE A 47 1.71 -4.09 -0.76
CA ILE A 47 0.39 -3.44 -0.71
C ILE A 47 0.03 -2.90 -2.09
N ASP A 48 -1.25 -2.72 -2.38
CA ASP A 48 -1.64 -1.97 -3.57
C ASP A 48 -0.97 -0.58 -3.60
N SER A 49 -0.36 -0.21 -4.73
CA SER A 49 0.39 1.05 -4.87
C SER A 49 -0.46 2.31 -4.77
N TYR A 50 -1.77 2.19 -5.01
CA TYR A 50 -2.68 3.33 -5.08
C TYR A 50 -3.67 3.32 -3.91
N CYS A 51 -3.75 4.43 -3.20
CA CYS A 51 -4.62 4.60 -2.04
C CYS A 51 -6.09 4.36 -2.40
N HIS A 52 -6.77 3.53 -1.61
CA HIS A 52 -8.20 3.24 -1.73
C HIS A 52 -9.13 4.47 -1.69
N HIS A 53 -8.66 5.62 -1.19
CA HIS A 53 -9.50 6.82 -1.10
C HIS A 53 -9.70 7.48 -2.46
N ALA A 54 -8.59 7.79 -3.15
CA ALA A 54 -8.59 8.64 -4.35
C ALA A 54 -7.47 8.28 -5.35
N GLY A 55 -6.93 7.06 -5.28
CA GLY A 55 -5.92 6.57 -6.22
C GLY A 55 -4.54 7.22 -6.09
N GLY A 56 -4.26 7.92 -4.98
CA GLY A 56 -2.96 8.56 -4.76
C GLY A 56 -1.84 7.54 -4.59
N MET A 57 -0.68 7.79 -5.20
CA MET A 57 0.50 6.92 -5.06
C MET A 57 0.97 6.87 -3.60
N LEU A 58 0.95 5.67 -3.03
CA LEU A 58 1.42 5.45 -1.65
C LEU A 58 2.95 5.45 -1.57
N GLN A 59 3.67 5.29 -2.68
CA GLN A 59 5.14 5.20 -2.70
C GLN A 59 5.83 6.37 -1.97
N ASN A 60 5.21 7.56 -1.99
CA ASN A 60 5.75 8.78 -1.38
C ASN A 60 5.11 9.10 -0.02
N GLY A 61 4.35 8.19 0.57
CA GLY A 61 3.69 8.41 1.86
C GLY A 61 4.61 8.13 3.04
N ASP A 62 4.53 8.90 4.12
CA ASP A 62 5.29 8.62 5.33
C ASP A 62 4.84 7.30 5.99
N ILE A 63 5.71 6.68 6.79
CA ILE A 63 5.34 5.53 7.63
C ILE A 63 5.43 5.98 9.08
N GLU A 64 4.32 5.85 9.80
CA GLU A 64 4.19 6.26 11.19
C GLU A 64 3.56 5.14 12.03
N GLU A 65 3.97 5.03 13.29
CA GLU A 65 3.30 4.18 14.26
C GLU A 65 2.03 4.86 14.78
N ILE A 66 0.88 4.23 14.54
CA ILE A 66 -0.42 4.76 14.95
C ILE A 66 -1.19 3.66 15.66
N ASN A 67 -1.50 3.91 16.94
CA ASN A 67 -2.25 2.97 17.78
C ASN A 67 -1.59 1.57 17.85
N GLY A 68 -0.26 1.55 17.94
CA GLY A 68 0.54 0.32 17.93
C GLY A 68 0.60 -0.39 16.58
N LYS A 69 0.16 0.25 15.49
CA LYS A 69 0.20 -0.30 14.12
C LYS A 69 1.02 0.59 13.20
N MET A 70 1.98 0.01 12.49
CA MET A 70 2.71 0.72 11.43
C MET A 70 1.77 1.03 10.27
N CYS A 71 1.66 2.32 9.94
CA CYS A 71 0.74 2.83 8.95
C CYS A 71 1.47 3.63 7.90
N ILE A 72 1.18 3.38 6.62
CA ILE A 72 1.53 4.31 5.56
C ILE A 72 0.49 5.42 5.48
N ILE A 73 0.98 6.66 5.40
CA ILE A 73 0.17 7.88 5.34
C ILE A 73 0.08 8.30 3.89
N CYS A 74 -1.12 8.22 3.30
CA CYS A 74 -1.32 8.65 1.92
C CYS A 74 -0.87 10.11 1.76
N PRO A 75 0.06 10.42 0.83
CA PRO A 75 0.62 11.77 0.74
C PRO A 75 -0.43 12.81 0.34
N LYS A 76 -1.46 12.40 -0.42
CA LYS A 76 -2.54 13.27 -0.92
C LYS A 76 -3.52 13.73 0.16
N HIS A 77 -4.12 12.79 0.88
CA HIS A 77 -5.25 13.09 1.79
C HIS A 77 -4.99 12.61 3.23
N LYS A 78 -3.77 12.17 3.54
CA LYS A 78 -3.32 11.77 4.88
C LYS A 78 -4.12 10.63 5.52
N TYR A 79 -4.75 9.78 4.69
CA TYR A 79 -5.36 8.52 5.13
C TYR A 79 -4.29 7.58 5.67
N LYS A 80 -4.57 6.96 6.82
CA LYS A 80 -3.63 6.09 7.54
C LYS A 80 -4.00 4.65 7.26
N ILE A 81 -3.11 3.91 6.61
CA ILE A 81 -3.37 2.55 6.15
C ILE A 81 -2.37 1.62 6.82
N THR A 82 -2.84 0.62 7.57
CA THR A 82 -1.95 -0.32 8.25
C THR A 82 -1.18 -1.16 7.22
N LEU A 83 0.14 -1.31 7.41
CA LEU A 83 0.99 -2.07 6.50
C LEU A 83 0.74 -3.57 6.55
N ALA A 84 0.37 -4.09 7.73
CA ALA A 84 0.15 -5.51 7.94
C ALA A 84 -1.21 -6.00 7.42
N GLU A 85 -2.26 -5.18 7.59
CA GLU A 85 -3.65 -5.63 7.41
C GLU A 85 -4.44 -4.78 6.40
N GLY A 86 -3.92 -3.62 5.99
CA GLY A 86 -4.59 -2.74 5.03
C GLY A 86 -5.81 -2.01 5.58
N GLU A 87 -5.90 -1.91 6.90
CA GLU A 87 -6.99 -1.20 7.59
C GLU A 87 -6.82 0.31 7.47
N CYS A 88 -7.93 1.02 7.24
CA CYS A 88 -7.92 2.47 7.29
C CYS A 88 -8.25 2.98 8.70
N LEU A 89 -7.28 3.61 9.36
CA LEU A 89 -7.45 4.16 10.70
C LEU A 89 -7.92 5.63 10.67
N TYR A 90 -8.73 6.02 11.66
CA TYR A 90 -9.16 7.40 11.87
C TYR A 90 -9.29 7.73 13.36
N LYS A 91 -9.09 9.00 13.73
CA LYS A 91 -9.44 9.49 15.07
C LYS A 91 -10.90 9.92 15.08
N GLY A 92 -11.63 9.49 16.10
CA GLY A 92 -13.04 9.86 16.28
C GLY A 92 -13.43 9.85 17.74
N LYS A 93 -14.70 10.11 18.00
CA LYS A 93 -15.36 9.99 19.30
C LYS A 93 -16.52 9.02 19.15
N ASP A 94 -16.73 8.15 20.14
CA ASP A 94 -17.94 7.33 20.18
C ASP A 94 -19.07 8.15 20.81
N PRO A 95 -20.17 8.44 20.08
CA PRO A 95 -21.28 9.21 20.62
C PRO A 95 -22.02 8.50 21.77
N ARG A 96 -21.76 7.21 22.00
CA ARG A 96 -22.36 6.41 23.09
C ARG A 96 -21.60 6.52 24.40
N GLU A 97 -20.37 7.06 24.40
CA GLU A 97 -19.56 7.18 25.60
C GLU A 97 -19.65 8.57 26.25
N ASN A 98 -19.77 8.57 27.59
CA ASN A 98 -19.72 9.75 28.42
C ASN A 98 -18.79 9.49 29.63
N PRO A 99 -17.66 10.19 29.76
CA PRO A 99 -17.21 11.32 28.96
C PRO A 99 -16.78 10.93 27.53
N SER A 100 -16.99 11.84 26.58
CA SER A 100 -16.56 11.64 25.19
C SER A 100 -15.03 11.64 25.09
N VAL A 101 -14.42 10.49 24.85
CA VAL A 101 -12.97 10.35 24.65
C VAL A 101 -12.65 10.15 23.17
N THR A 102 -11.68 10.91 22.67
CA THR A 102 -11.15 10.72 21.31
C THR A 102 -10.24 9.50 21.28
N ARG A 103 -10.51 8.54 20.40
CA ARG A 103 -9.65 7.36 20.21
C ARG A 103 -9.46 7.02 18.73
N TRP A 104 -8.59 6.05 18.49
CA TRP A 104 -8.40 5.46 17.16
C TRP A 104 -9.46 4.41 16.88
N PHE A 105 -10.01 4.46 15.66
CA PHE A 105 -10.97 3.51 15.13
C PHE A 105 -10.51 3.02 13.77
N SER A 106 -11.04 1.87 13.36
CA SER A 106 -10.80 1.29 12.03
C SER A 106 -12.06 1.38 11.19
N LYS A 107 -11.89 1.71 9.89
CA LYS A 107 -12.94 1.57 8.87
C LYS A 107 -12.97 0.14 8.28
N GLY A 108 -12.19 -0.79 8.82
CA GLY A 108 -11.94 -2.12 8.27
C GLY A 108 -10.85 -2.10 7.19
N VAL A 109 -10.62 -3.26 6.58
CA VAL A 109 -9.67 -3.45 5.48
C VAL A 109 -10.16 -2.70 4.25
N LYS A 110 -9.36 -1.72 3.80
CA LYS A 110 -9.64 -0.88 2.62
C LYS A 110 -8.56 -0.98 1.55
N GLN A 111 -7.33 -1.34 1.96
CA GLN A 111 -6.18 -1.49 1.09
C GLN A 111 -5.79 -2.96 0.98
N ARG A 112 -5.60 -3.48 -0.23
CA ARG A 112 -5.17 -4.87 -0.40
C ARG A 112 -3.72 -5.05 0.02
N ILE A 113 -3.50 -6.07 0.84
CA ILE A 113 -2.18 -6.58 1.21
C ILE A 113 -1.95 -7.90 0.48
N HIS A 114 -0.75 -8.07 -0.04
CA HIS A 114 -0.26 -9.25 -0.74
C HIS A 114 0.73 -10.01 0.12
N VAL A 115 0.86 -11.31 -0.15
CA VAL A 115 1.74 -12.18 0.63
C VAL A 115 3.17 -11.99 0.13
N VAL A 116 4.09 -11.67 1.04
CA VAL A 116 5.53 -11.65 0.75
C VAL A 116 6.16 -12.94 1.24
N THR A 117 7.08 -13.50 0.45
CA THR A 117 7.86 -14.67 0.83
C THR A 117 9.33 -14.42 0.51
N GLU A 118 10.20 -14.70 1.46
CA GLU A 118 11.65 -14.61 1.31
C GLU A 118 12.22 -16.03 1.17
N SER A 119 13.01 -16.30 0.13
CA SER A 119 13.67 -17.59 -0.10
C SER A 119 15.01 -17.36 -0.79
N ASP A 120 16.09 -18.00 -0.30
CA ASP A 120 17.41 -17.99 -0.96
C ASP A 120 17.95 -16.59 -1.32
N GLY A 121 17.76 -15.61 -0.44
CA GLY A 121 18.17 -14.21 -0.68
C GLY A 121 17.30 -13.44 -1.67
N ASN A 122 16.17 -14.01 -2.09
CA ASN A 122 15.21 -13.42 -3.02
C ASN A 122 13.89 -13.12 -2.32
N VAL A 123 13.16 -12.13 -2.82
CA VAL A 123 11.83 -11.76 -2.34
C VAL A 123 10.82 -12.03 -3.45
N PHE A 124 9.72 -12.67 -3.07
CA PHE A 124 8.60 -13.01 -3.93
C PHE A 124 7.31 -12.41 -3.37
N VAL A 125 6.40 -12.05 -4.26
CA VAL A 125 5.06 -11.59 -3.90
C VAL A 125 4.04 -12.51 -4.54
N LYS A 126 3.06 -12.95 -3.75
CA LYS A 126 1.86 -13.64 -4.23
C LYS A 126 0.65 -12.72 -4.08
N LEU A 127 -0.04 -12.48 -5.18
CA LEU A 127 -1.23 -11.62 -5.19
C LEU A 127 -2.37 -12.24 -4.40
N SER A 128 -2.75 -11.61 -3.28
CA SER A 128 -3.96 -11.94 -2.54
C SER A 128 -5.23 -11.72 -3.36
N VAL A 129 -6.15 -12.67 -3.29
CA VAL A 129 -7.51 -12.58 -3.86
C VAL A 129 -8.61 -12.59 -2.79
N SER A 130 -8.21 -12.75 -1.52
CA SER A 130 -9.07 -12.69 -0.33
C SER A 130 -8.64 -11.52 0.56
N PRO A 131 -9.58 -10.80 1.24
CA PRO A 131 -11.03 -10.88 1.06
C PRO A 131 -11.42 -10.57 -0.39
N GLY A 132 -12.71 -10.73 -0.74
CA GLY A 132 -13.24 -10.41 -2.06
C GLY A 132 -13.03 -8.94 -2.44
N TRP A 133 -13.95 -8.33 -3.20
CA TRP A 133 -13.75 -6.93 -3.61
C TRP A 133 -13.57 -6.00 -2.41
N ILE A 134 -12.53 -5.16 -2.44
CA ILE A 134 -12.27 -4.06 -1.51
C ILE A 134 -11.94 -2.78 -2.27
N GLU A 135 -11.99 -1.64 -1.60
CA GLU A 135 -11.97 -0.32 -2.23
C GLU A 135 -10.72 -0.04 -3.06
N SER A 136 -9.54 -0.51 -2.65
CA SER A 136 -8.32 -0.34 -3.45
C SER A 136 -8.35 -1.07 -4.79
N ASP A 137 -9.17 -2.13 -4.96
CA ASP A 137 -9.32 -2.83 -6.23
C ASP A 137 -9.86 -1.91 -7.33
N TYR A 138 -10.66 -0.91 -6.97
CA TYR A 138 -11.17 0.08 -7.92
C TYR A 138 -10.04 0.72 -8.72
N TYR A 139 -8.96 1.12 -8.04
CA TYR A 139 -7.81 1.82 -8.64
C TYR A 139 -6.86 0.90 -9.42
N GLN A 140 -7.05 -0.41 -9.31
CA GLN A 140 -6.35 -1.41 -10.12
C GLN A 140 -7.11 -1.73 -11.43
N GLY A 141 -8.43 -1.55 -11.43
CA GLY A 141 -9.28 -1.78 -12.59
C GLY A 141 -9.25 -0.66 -13.63
N GLU A 142 -9.84 -0.92 -14.80
CA GLU A 142 -9.82 0.00 -15.96
C GLU A 142 -10.39 1.39 -15.65
N LYS A 143 -11.51 1.46 -14.92
CA LYS A 143 -12.09 2.74 -14.50
C LYS A 143 -11.15 3.53 -13.59
N GLY A 144 -10.57 2.86 -12.60
CA GLY A 144 -9.59 3.47 -11.71
C GLY A 144 -8.33 3.95 -12.42
N LYS A 145 -7.82 3.20 -13.40
CA LYS A 145 -6.69 3.63 -14.24
C LYS A 145 -6.98 4.97 -14.95
N VAL A 146 -8.18 5.11 -15.50
CA VAL A 146 -8.61 6.37 -16.15
C VAL A 146 -8.66 7.51 -15.13
N GLU A 147 -9.19 7.28 -13.93
CA GLU A 147 -9.24 8.31 -12.88
C GLU A 147 -7.86 8.70 -12.36
N ARG A 148 -6.96 7.73 -12.17
CA ARG A 148 -5.57 7.98 -11.80
C ARG A 148 -4.87 8.85 -12.85
N ALA A 149 -5.03 8.52 -14.13
CA ALA A 149 -4.44 9.30 -15.22
C ALA A 149 -4.99 10.74 -15.26
N LYS A 150 -6.28 10.94 -15.00
CA LYS A 150 -6.88 12.27 -14.89
C LYS A 150 -6.32 13.05 -13.70
N ALA A 151 -6.22 12.42 -12.53
CA ALA A 151 -5.69 13.04 -11.33
C ALA A 151 -4.21 13.44 -11.50
N GLU A 152 -3.38 12.56 -12.08
CA GLU A 152 -1.97 12.85 -12.38
C GLU A 152 -1.82 14.00 -13.38
N ALA A 153 -2.64 14.03 -14.43
CA ALA A 153 -2.65 15.12 -15.40
C ALA A 153 -3.07 16.47 -14.78
N ALA A 154 -3.97 16.46 -13.80
CA ALA A 154 -4.37 17.66 -13.08
C ALA A 154 -3.26 18.19 -12.16
N GLU A 155 -2.57 17.30 -11.44
CA GLU A 155 -1.42 17.66 -10.58
C GLU A 155 -0.27 18.26 -11.39
N LYS A 156 0.01 17.72 -12.59
CA LYS A 156 1.02 18.29 -13.50
C LYS A 156 0.68 19.70 -14.00
N LYS A 157 -0.61 20.05 -14.07
CA LYS A 157 -1.06 21.38 -14.52
C LYS A 157 -1.03 22.42 -13.39
N ASN A 158 -1.18 22.01 -12.14
CA ASN A 158 -1.07 22.85 -10.96
C ASN A 158 -0.13 22.18 -9.96
N PRO A 159 1.20 22.27 -10.15
CA PRO A 159 2.13 21.79 -9.14
C PRO A 159 1.87 22.59 -7.86
N ILE A 160 1.58 21.87 -6.77
CA ILE A 160 1.56 22.46 -5.43
C ILE A 160 2.98 23.00 -5.20
N LYS A 161 3.10 24.32 -5.08
CA LYS A 161 4.35 24.92 -4.59
C LYS A 161 4.48 24.42 -3.15
N GLU A 162 5.58 23.74 -2.84
CA GLU A 162 5.95 23.51 -1.45
C GLU A 162 6.04 24.90 -0.81
N ASP A 163 5.19 25.16 0.18
CA ASP A 163 5.38 26.32 1.04
C ASP A 163 6.67 26.03 1.82
N ASP A 164 7.74 26.74 1.46
CA ASP A 164 8.98 26.82 2.24
C ASP A 164 8.61 27.27 3.66
N ASP A 165 8.80 26.39 4.65
CA ASP A 165 8.84 26.71 6.08
C ASP A 165 10.25 26.40 6.62
#